data_AF-A0A927T0E5-F1
#
_entry.id   AF-A0A927T0E5-F1
#
_cell.length_a   1.000
_cell.length_b   1.000
_cell.length_c   1.000
_cell.angle_alpha   90.00
_cell.angle_beta   90.00
_cell.angle_gamma   90.00
#
_symmetry.space_group_name_H-M   'P 1'
#
loop_
_entity.id
_entity.type
_entity.pdbx_description
1 polymer ?
#
loop_
_entity_poly.entity_id
_entity_poly.type
_entity_poly.pdbx_seq_one_letter_code
_entity_poly.pdbx_strand_id
1 'polypeptide(L)'
;MKRMTKEELIKYFMEQLENNNVFGQAMTTDRIREKLNKYIARVTFEPESFGQGSYQLFRVEENDRVWGNLNLDLDKLNKVDEDSQNMLVNHENTHVIGLSVKIVGDKLYYKNGFQLSVYVYDSKTETYVLESMFNTGASEGMTHILAMNIAKKEKISGYENEQDTSRLLSIILGQDELIKIYCDEEIEKYFQINAYDIFKDLAISKYGKEVGNKINEDIRKILALSDELVILNQNEELDTDGLKLHREIRKELHETFLGKLKTIIDREPDMIKKIDIMKKCIPTSIKEEITKKVLGELANDDSINFSRKLEILKQIRAEKKSYIPQSIIENILFSKSGLEELSVEEQLENYLYLMQGNNWGWNDKAYELCVASGRISEELFSKKQLFTLSMPYKVPLVDDLDEILKNSKYFKVGNYYGVSGKTDDFLADIQREKTIFGGTLDFNPFENDFIESTRDRQILPGTQIDVLCYQFKELVKKSEQEGKKYSSKITVFDNLIRMKYTIDGQELEEYYTVGANGMLQKEPIRRRT
;
A
#
# COMPACT_ATOMS: atom_id res chain seq x y z
N MET A 1 10.98 16.97 23.44
CA MET A 1 10.38 18.33 23.35
C MET A 1 10.70 19.18 24.60
N LYS A 2 10.92 20.50 24.46
CA LYS A 2 10.87 21.44 25.60
C LYS A 2 9.42 21.50 26.12
N ARG A 3 9.21 21.51 27.44
CA ARG A 3 7.86 21.73 28.01
C ARG A 3 7.37 23.11 27.60
N MET A 4 6.27 23.17 26.84
CA MET A 4 5.67 24.40 26.36
C MET A 4 4.61 24.91 27.34
N THR A 5 4.49 26.23 27.50
CA THR A 5 3.30 26.83 28.15
C THR A 5 2.07 26.72 27.24
N LYS A 6 0.88 27.02 27.78
CA LYS A 6 -0.36 27.14 26.98
C LYS A 6 -0.16 28.10 25.81
N GLU A 7 0.42 29.26 26.04
CA GLU A 7 0.61 30.31 25.04
C GLU A 7 1.62 29.88 23.97
N GLU A 8 2.72 29.23 24.38
CA GLU A 8 3.72 28.67 23.45
C GLU A 8 3.09 27.58 22.58
N LEU A 9 2.30 26.68 23.16
CA LEU A 9 1.64 25.57 22.44
C LEU A 9 0.57 26.07 21.46
N ILE A 10 -0.28 27.01 21.89
CA ILE A 10 -1.28 27.63 21.00
C ILE A 10 -0.57 28.38 19.87
N LYS A 11 0.47 29.16 20.18
CA LYS A 11 1.24 29.87 19.15
C LYS A 11 1.83 28.90 18.14
N TYR A 12 2.45 27.82 18.60
CA TYR A 12 3.05 26.79 17.77
C TYR A 12 2.03 26.11 16.84
N PHE A 13 0.85 25.75 17.36
CA PHE A 13 -0.24 25.18 16.55
C PHE A 13 -0.76 26.19 15.51
N MET A 14 -0.95 27.45 15.91
CA MET A 14 -1.41 28.51 14.99
C MET A 14 -0.39 28.83 13.90
N GLU A 15 0.91 28.72 14.16
CA GLU A 15 1.96 28.88 13.15
C GLU A 15 1.89 27.79 12.08
N GLN A 16 1.60 26.55 12.46
CA GLN A 16 1.44 25.44 11.51
C GLN A 16 0.16 25.53 10.68
N LEU A 17 -0.90 26.10 11.25
CA LEU A 17 -2.15 26.30 10.53
C LEU A 17 -2.01 27.28 9.36
N GLU A 18 -1.03 28.19 9.38
CA GLU A 18 -0.78 29.21 8.35
C GLU A 18 -2.09 29.93 7.91
N ASN A 19 -2.55 29.70 6.66
CA ASN A 19 -3.77 30.29 6.09
C ASN A 19 -5.06 29.50 6.44
N ASN A 20 -4.95 28.49 7.30
CA ASN A 20 -6.04 27.62 7.73
C ASN A 20 -6.77 26.93 6.57
N ASN A 21 -6.04 26.38 5.61
CA ASN A 21 -6.66 25.62 4.52
C ASN A 21 -7.35 24.33 5.02
N VAL A 22 -6.94 23.81 6.18
CA VAL A 22 -7.45 22.54 6.75
C VAL A 22 -8.88 22.70 7.29
N PHE A 23 -9.17 23.79 8.00
CA PHE A 23 -10.52 24.10 8.49
C PHE A 23 -11.23 25.18 7.65
N GLY A 24 -10.64 25.56 6.51
CA GLY A 24 -10.76 26.84 5.78
C GLY A 24 -12.13 27.31 5.30
N GLN A 25 -13.21 26.62 5.65
CA GLN A 25 -14.59 27.12 5.51
C GLN A 25 -15.47 26.85 6.74
N ALA A 26 -15.04 25.98 7.65
CA ALA A 26 -15.79 25.62 8.85
C ALA A 26 -15.49 26.56 10.03
N MET A 27 -14.27 27.09 10.13
CA MET A 27 -13.87 27.97 11.24
C MET A 27 -12.74 28.90 10.83
N THR A 28 -12.76 30.17 11.27
CA THR A 28 -11.67 31.14 11.03
C THR A 28 -10.51 30.94 12.00
N THR A 29 -9.31 31.42 11.65
CA THR A 29 -8.13 31.39 12.55
C THR A 29 -8.36 32.11 13.88
N ASP A 30 -9.11 33.21 13.86
CA ASP A 30 -9.45 33.94 15.08
C ASP A 30 -10.40 33.14 15.98
N ARG A 31 -11.39 32.45 15.39
CA ARG A 31 -12.29 31.58 16.14
C ARG A 31 -11.56 30.36 16.71
N ILE A 32 -10.65 29.77 15.94
CA ILE A 32 -9.75 28.69 16.42
C ILE A 32 -8.96 29.17 17.64
N ARG A 33 -8.32 30.35 17.56
CA ARG A 33 -7.54 30.93 18.66
C ARG A 33 -8.40 31.21 19.89
N GLU A 34 -9.60 31.76 19.71
CA GLU A 34 -10.57 31.99 20.78
C GLU A 34 -10.92 30.67 21.48
N LYS A 35 -11.21 29.63 20.69
CA LYS A 35 -11.61 28.31 21.18
C LYS A 35 -10.50 27.63 21.98
N LEU A 36 -9.26 27.62 21.47
CA LEU A 36 -8.09 27.11 22.19
C LEU A 36 -7.89 27.85 23.52
N ASN A 37 -8.01 29.18 23.53
CA ASN A 37 -7.86 29.97 24.74
C ASN A 37 -9.00 29.76 25.76
N LYS A 38 -10.22 29.53 25.27
CA LYS A 38 -11.41 29.27 26.08
C LYS A 38 -11.30 27.93 26.81
N TYR A 39 -10.92 26.87 26.12
CA TYR A 39 -11.03 25.51 26.62
C TYR A 39 -9.74 24.94 27.21
N ILE A 40 -8.55 25.34 26.72
CA ILE A 40 -7.28 24.93 27.34
C ILE A 40 -7.01 25.87 28.51
N ALA A 41 -6.97 25.36 29.74
CA ALA A 41 -6.53 26.17 30.87
C ALA A 41 -5.06 26.00 31.19
N ARG A 42 -4.57 24.76 31.14
CA ARG A 42 -3.16 24.43 31.35
C ARG A 42 -2.75 23.23 30.49
N VAL A 43 -1.45 23.13 30.23
CA VAL A 43 -0.80 22.00 29.56
C VAL A 43 -0.09 21.17 30.61
N THR A 44 -0.36 19.88 30.65
CA THR A 44 0.28 18.91 31.56
C THR A 44 1.13 17.92 30.78
N PHE A 45 2.04 17.25 31.50
CA PHE A 45 3.04 16.34 30.95
C PHE A 45 3.13 15.10 31.85
N GLU A 46 1.99 14.47 32.11
CA GLU A 46 1.88 13.33 33.02
C GLU A 46 1.80 12.02 32.19
N PRO A 47 2.49 10.94 32.61
CA PRO A 47 2.31 9.62 32.00
C PRO A 47 0.85 9.20 32.07
N GLU A 48 0.27 8.68 30.98
CA GLU A 48 -1.10 8.16 31.03
C GLU A 48 -1.22 7.08 32.11
N SER A 49 -2.10 7.31 33.07
CA SER A 49 -2.62 6.22 33.90
C SER A 49 -3.84 5.65 33.17
N PHE A 50 -3.70 4.42 32.68
CA PHE A 50 -4.74 3.51 32.17
C PHE A 50 -6.03 4.14 31.60
N GLY A 51 -6.17 4.12 30.27
CA GLY A 51 -7.47 4.14 29.60
C GLY A 51 -8.19 5.49 29.53
N GLN A 52 -7.54 6.59 29.87
CA GLN A 52 -8.10 7.95 29.73
C GLN A 52 -7.23 8.75 28.77
N GLY A 53 -7.81 9.15 27.63
CA GLY A 53 -7.09 9.88 26.59
C GLY A 53 -6.42 11.17 27.08
N SER A 54 -5.47 11.65 26.27
CA SER A 54 -4.59 12.80 26.45
C SER A 54 -5.29 14.16 26.65
N TYR A 55 -6.61 14.23 26.59
CA TYR A 55 -7.39 15.35 27.09
C TYR A 55 -8.25 14.91 28.29
N GLN A 56 -7.69 15.03 29.50
CA GLN A 56 -8.43 14.70 30.72
C GLN A 56 -9.46 15.76 31.09
N LEU A 57 -10.62 15.23 31.46
CA LEU A 57 -11.90 15.87 31.72
C LEU A 57 -11.90 17.12 32.62
N PHE A 58 -12.94 17.90 32.36
CA PHE A 58 -13.23 19.27 32.73
C PHE A 58 -13.22 19.57 34.22
N ARG A 59 -12.68 20.74 34.58
CA ARG A 59 -13.16 21.47 35.74
C ARG A 59 -14.31 22.36 35.28
N VAL A 60 -15.47 22.19 35.93
CA VAL A 60 -16.56 23.16 35.87
C VAL A 60 -16.33 24.11 37.04
N GLU A 61 -15.94 25.34 36.76
CA GLU A 61 -15.80 26.39 37.79
C GLU A 61 -17.15 27.02 38.14
N GLU A 62 -17.17 27.87 39.17
CA GLU A 62 -18.28 28.78 39.45
C GLU A 62 -18.66 29.55 38.17
N ASN A 63 -19.97 29.62 37.89
CA ASN A 63 -20.59 30.18 36.67
C ASN A 63 -20.61 29.27 35.43
N ASP A 64 -20.65 27.95 35.59
CA ASP A 64 -20.78 26.96 34.49
C ASP A 64 -19.65 27.06 33.44
N ARG A 65 -18.50 27.62 33.82
CA ARG A 65 -17.35 27.74 32.92
C ARG A 65 -16.64 26.40 32.84
N VAL A 66 -16.61 25.84 31.63
CA VAL A 66 -15.98 24.54 31.36
C VAL A 66 -14.60 24.74 30.70
N TRP A 67 -13.56 24.20 31.33
CA TRP A 67 -12.20 24.14 30.78
C TRP A 67 -11.47 22.85 31.16
N GLY A 68 -10.50 22.44 30.35
CA GLY A 68 -9.78 21.17 30.50
C GLY A 68 -8.26 21.34 30.58
N ASN A 69 -7.60 20.24 30.95
CA ASN A 69 -6.14 20.12 30.88
C ASN A 69 -5.80 19.39 29.58
N LEU A 70 -4.93 19.99 28.77
CA LEU A 70 -4.36 19.32 27.61
C LEU A 70 -3.11 18.58 28.08
N ASN A 71 -3.16 17.25 28.16
CA ASN A 71 -2.03 16.43 28.60
C ASN A 71 -1.23 15.91 27.41
N LEU A 72 0.05 16.27 27.37
CA LEU A 72 1.01 15.71 26.42
C LEU A 72 1.83 14.63 27.12
N ASP A 73 1.42 13.37 26.96
CA ASP A 73 2.04 12.22 27.62
C ASP A 73 3.56 12.15 27.35
N LEU A 74 4.36 12.28 28.41
CA LEU A 74 5.81 12.26 28.33
C LEU A 74 6.38 10.91 27.89
N ASP A 75 5.75 9.79 28.25
CA ASP A 75 6.25 8.48 27.90
C ASP A 75 6.03 8.19 26.42
N LYS A 76 4.93 8.69 25.85
CA LYS A 76 4.71 8.68 24.40
C LYS A 76 5.68 9.63 23.69
N LEU A 77 5.81 10.87 24.16
CA LEU A 77 6.71 11.87 23.57
C LEU A 77 8.18 11.44 23.58
N ASN A 78 8.66 10.82 24.65
CA ASN A 78 10.06 10.42 24.79
C ASN A 78 10.43 9.20 23.93
N LYS A 79 9.45 8.44 23.42
CA LYS A 79 9.66 7.23 22.61
C LYS A 79 9.58 7.49 21.11
N VAL A 80 9.22 8.70 20.69
CA VAL A 80 8.97 9.03 19.29
C VAL A 80 9.86 10.18 18.80
N ASP A 81 10.10 10.22 17.50
CA ASP A 81 10.86 11.29 16.86
C ASP A 81 10.14 12.65 16.95
N GLU A 82 10.87 13.73 16.65
CA GLU A 82 10.35 15.11 16.73
C GLU A 82 9.10 15.32 15.86
N ASP A 83 9.05 14.67 14.69
CA ASP A 83 7.90 14.73 13.79
C ASP A 83 6.63 14.14 14.42
N SER A 84 6.79 13.03 15.15
CA SER A 84 5.72 12.36 15.89
C SER A 84 5.31 13.16 17.14
N GLN A 85 6.24 13.89 17.76
CA GLN A 85 5.92 14.83 18.84
C GLN A 85 5.05 15.99 18.33
N ASN A 86 5.39 16.55 17.17
CA ASN A 86 4.62 17.62 16.53
C ASN A 86 3.21 17.16 16.17
N MET A 87 3.07 15.91 15.69
CA MET A 87 1.76 15.31 15.44
C MET A 87 0.93 15.18 16.71
N LEU A 88 1.50 14.69 17.81
CA LEU A 88 0.76 14.59 19.08
C LEU A 88 0.21 15.96 19.51
N VAL A 89 1.02 17.01 19.42
CA VAL A 89 0.57 18.38 19.72
C VAL A 89 -0.60 18.79 18.81
N ASN A 90 -0.51 18.55 17.51
CA ASN A 90 -1.59 18.88 16.58
C ASN A 90 -2.85 18.05 16.82
N HIS A 91 -2.72 16.77 17.15
CA HIS A 91 -3.84 15.86 17.46
C HIS A 91 -4.63 16.39 18.65
N GLU A 92 -3.95 16.68 19.76
CA GLU A 92 -4.61 17.17 20.98
C GLU A 92 -5.25 18.55 20.79
N ASN A 93 -4.57 19.47 20.09
CA ASN A 93 -5.18 20.77 19.78
C ASN A 93 -6.41 20.60 18.86
N THR A 94 -6.39 19.63 17.94
CA THR A 94 -7.52 19.38 17.03
C THR A 94 -8.76 18.90 17.78
N HIS A 95 -8.61 18.08 18.82
CA HIS A 95 -9.73 17.75 19.72
C HIS A 95 -10.36 19.02 20.33
N VAL A 96 -9.53 19.97 20.77
CA VAL A 96 -10.03 21.24 21.30
C VAL A 96 -10.78 22.05 20.25
N ILE A 97 -10.44 21.94 18.96
CA ILE A 97 -11.19 22.58 17.87
C ILE A 97 -12.55 21.92 17.64
N GLY A 98 -12.67 20.60 17.84
CA GLY A 98 -13.94 19.87 17.79
C GLY A 98 -14.84 20.07 19.02
N LEU A 99 -14.33 20.68 20.08
CA LEU A 99 -14.94 20.69 21.41
C LEU A 99 -16.11 21.68 21.56
N SER A 100 -17.25 21.20 22.02
CA SER A 100 -18.39 22.03 22.44
C SER A 100 -19.03 21.40 23.68
N VAL A 101 -19.36 22.21 24.69
CA VAL A 101 -19.97 21.74 25.95
C VAL A 101 -21.21 22.56 26.30
N LYS A 102 -22.24 21.88 26.83
CA LYS A 102 -23.44 22.51 27.40
C LYS A 102 -23.87 21.78 28.66
N ILE A 103 -24.18 22.53 29.71
CA ILE A 103 -24.75 22.01 30.96
C ILE A 103 -26.25 22.27 30.97
N VAL A 104 -27.05 21.25 31.29
CA VAL A 104 -28.52 21.36 31.46
C VAL A 104 -28.91 20.53 32.68
N GLY A 105 -29.28 21.19 33.78
CA GLY A 105 -29.57 20.51 35.03
C GLY A 105 -28.32 19.81 35.58
N ASP A 106 -28.44 18.51 35.85
CA ASP A 106 -27.37 17.63 36.32
C ASP A 106 -26.57 16.97 35.17
N LYS A 107 -26.88 17.30 33.90
CA LYS A 107 -26.23 16.71 32.73
C LYS A 107 -25.26 17.67 32.06
N LEU A 108 -24.08 17.16 31.73
CA LEU A 108 -23.11 17.81 30.87
C LEU A 108 -23.09 17.08 29.52
N TYR A 109 -23.48 17.80 28.48
CA TYR A 109 -23.44 17.36 27.09
C TYR A 109 -22.12 17.80 26.48
N TYR A 110 -21.42 16.83 25.90
CA TYR A 110 -20.06 16.97 25.41
C TYR A 110 -20.00 16.53 23.96
N LYS A 111 -19.60 17.44 23.07
CA LYS A 111 -19.28 17.13 21.68
C LYS A 111 -17.80 17.36 21.46
N ASN A 112 -17.10 16.36 20.93
CA ASN A 112 -15.71 16.49 20.48
C ASN A 112 -15.63 15.94 19.07
N GLY A 113 -15.68 16.84 18.08
CA GLY A 113 -15.77 16.44 16.68
C GLY A 113 -17.09 15.74 16.40
N PHE A 114 -17.04 14.44 16.09
CA PHE A 114 -18.23 13.60 15.92
C PHE A 114 -18.65 12.88 17.21
N GLN A 115 -17.75 12.80 18.18
CA GLN A 115 -18.00 12.11 19.43
C GLN A 115 -19.06 12.87 20.23
N LEU A 116 -20.07 12.14 20.69
CA LEU A 116 -21.13 12.66 21.54
C LEU A 116 -21.07 11.91 22.87
N SER A 117 -20.84 12.65 23.96
CA SER A 117 -20.82 12.10 25.32
C SER A 117 -21.79 12.83 26.22
N VAL A 118 -22.44 12.08 27.10
CA VAL A 118 -23.26 12.62 28.18
C VAL A 118 -22.60 12.23 29.49
N TYR A 119 -22.42 13.22 30.37
CA TYR A 119 -21.97 13.01 31.73
C TYR A 119 -23.06 13.45 32.70
N VAL A 120 -23.16 12.78 33.83
CA VAL A 120 -24.11 13.08 34.91
C VAL A 120 -23.32 13.52 36.13
N TYR A 121 -23.78 14.58 36.79
CA TYR A 121 -23.18 15.09 38.01
C TYR A 121 -23.41 14.11 39.17
N ASP A 122 -22.33 13.60 39.73
CA ASP A 122 -22.33 12.82 40.97
C ASP A 122 -22.04 13.74 42.15
N SER A 123 -23.07 13.99 42.95
CA SER A 123 -22.96 14.82 44.15
C SER A 123 -22.05 14.25 45.23
N LYS A 124 -21.71 12.95 45.19
CA LYS A 124 -20.82 12.31 46.17
C LYS A 124 -19.36 12.61 45.90
N THR A 125 -18.99 12.65 44.62
CA THR A 125 -17.63 12.94 44.18
C THR A 125 -17.46 14.41 43.82
N GLU A 126 -18.56 15.17 43.69
CA GLU A 126 -18.61 16.53 43.16
C GLU A 126 -18.01 16.60 41.74
N THR A 127 -18.22 15.55 40.95
CA THR A 127 -17.69 15.43 39.59
C THR A 127 -18.74 14.93 38.61
N TYR A 128 -18.48 15.12 37.32
CA TYR A 128 -19.28 14.55 36.24
C TYR A 128 -18.74 13.16 35.86
N VAL A 129 -19.62 12.15 35.86
CA VAL A 129 -19.30 10.76 35.51
C VAL A 129 -19.90 10.43 34.15
N LEU A 130 -19.15 9.70 33.31
CA LEU A 130 -19.58 9.34 31.96
C LEU A 130 -20.81 8.41 32.01
N GLU A 131 -21.93 8.85 31.43
CA GLU A 131 -23.16 8.06 31.29
C GLU A 131 -23.19 7.34 29.94
N SER A 132 -22.84 8.04 28.86
CA SER A 132 -22.82 7.47 27.51
C SER A 132 -21.82 8.17 26.59
N MET A 133 -21.31 7.44 25.60
CA MET A 133 -20.34 7.92 24.61
C MET A 133 -20.56 7.20 23.28
N PHE A 134 -20.57 7.96 22.18
CA PHE A 134 -20.82 7.47 20.82
C PHE A 134 -19.90 8.15 19.81
N ASN A 135 -19.69 7.49 18.67
CA ASN A 135 -18.91 7.97 17.52
C ASN A 135 -17.43 8.26 17.82
N THR A 136 -16.86 7.64 18.84
CA THR A 136 -15.46 7.82 19.25
C THR A 136 -14.52 7.45 18.11
N GLY A 137 -14.70 6.29 17.48
CA GLY A 137 -13.76 5.82 16.46
C GLY A 137 -13.71 6.72 15.22
N ALA A 138 -14.87 7.18 14.74
CA ALA A 138 -14.91 8.14 13.64
C ALA A 138 -14.37 9.53 14.04
N SER A 139 -14.56 9.95 15.30
CA SER A 139 -14.04 11.24 15.77
C SER A 139 -12.51 11.24 15.91
N GLU A 140 -11.94 10.19 16.50
CA GLU A 140 -10.48 10.02 16.62
C GLU A 140 -9.81 9.96 15.25
N GLY A 141 -10.42 9.21 14.32
CA GLY A 141 -9.91 9.12 12.96
C GLY A 141 -9.89 10.45 12.23
N MET A 142 -10.96 11.24 12.33
CA MET A 142 -11.00 12.57 11.72
C MET A 142 -10.03 13.54 12.40
N THR A 143 -9.92 13.50 13.73
CA THR A 143 -8.95 14.28 14.50
C THR A 143 -7.53 14.00 14.00
N HIS A 144 -7.19 12.71 13.84
CA HIS A 144 -5.87 12.28 13.38
C HIS A 144 -5.59 12.74 11.95
N ILE A 145 -6.56 12.59 11.03
CA ILE A 145 -6.43 13.04 9.63
C ILE A 145 -6.20 14.55 9.56
N LEU A 146 -6.97 15.34 10.31
CA LEU A 146 -6.84 16.79 10.32
C LEU A 146 -5.49 17.22 10.89
N ALA A 147 -5.05 16.60 11.99
CA ALA A 147 -3.75 16.86 12.58
C ALA A 147 -2.58 16.48 11.65
N MET A 148 -2.69 15.37 10.91
CA MET A 148 -1.72 15.01 9.86
C MET A 148 -1.66 16.07 8.75
N ASN A 149 -2.81 16.60 8.32
CA ASN A 149 -2.89 17.65 7.31
C ASN A 149 -2.26 18.97 7.81
N ILE A 150 -2.46 19.33 9.07
CA ILE A 150 -1.82 20.49 9.72
C ILE A 150 -0.30 20.29 9.77
N ALA A 151 0.15 19.11 10.17
CA ALA A 151 1.58 18.75 10.22
C ALA A 151 2.22 18.60 8.82
N LYS A 152 1.44 18.63 7.73
CA LYS A 152 1.87 18.34 6.35
C LYS A 152 2.56 16.97 6.24
N LYS A 153 2.02 15.94 6.91
CA LYS A 153 2.56 14.57 6.94
C LYS A 153 1.68 13.60 6.17
N GLU A 154 2.31 12.76 5.32
CA GLU A 154 1.58 11.76 4.50
C GLU A 154 1.23 10.48 5.27
N LYS A 155 2.03 10.11 6.30
CA LYS A 155 1.81 8.87 7.05
C LYS A 155 2.45 8.93 8.43
N ILE A 156 1.68 8.60 9.46
CA ILE A 156 2.13 8.32 10.83
C ILE A 156 1.37 7.07 11.30
N SER A 157 2.03 6.22 12.10
CA SER A 157 1.43 5.00 12.67
C SER A 157 0.45 5.33 13.80
N GLY A 158 -0.60 4.52 13.93
CA GLY A 158 -1.63 4.63 14.97
C GLY A 158 -2.98 5.04 14.40
N TYR A 159 -4.05 4.62 15.07
CA TYR A 159 -5.44 4.92 14.70
C TYR A 159 -5.81 4.48 13.27
N GLU A 160 -5.20 3.43 12.73
CA GLU A 160 -5.39 3.06 11.32
C GLU A 160 -6.85 2.73 11.00
N ASN A 161 -7.56 2.01 11.88
CA ASN A 161 -8.96 1.64 11.66
C ASN A 161 -9.89 2.86 11.72
N GLU A 162 -9.64 3.75 12.67
CA GLU A 162 -10.35 4.99 12.91
C GLU A 162 -10.16 5.96 11.72
N GLN A 163 -8.92 6.12 11.26
CA GLN A 163 -8.57 6.89 10.07
C GLN A 163 -9.26 6.33 8.84
N ASP A 164 -9.22 5.02 8.62
CA ASP A 164 -9.86 4.40 7.46
C ASP A 164 -11.38 4.62 7.48
N THR A 165 -12.02 4.49 8.65
CA THR A 165 -13.43 4.81 8.84
C THR A 165 -13.74 6.24 8.42
N SER A 166 -12.93 7.20 8.88
CA SER A 166 -13.13 8.63 8.61
C SER A 166 -12.85 9.01 7.15
N ARG A 167 -11.85 8.39 6.51
CA ARG A 167 -11.57 8.56 5.09
C ARG A 167 -12.72 8.03 4.24
N LEU A 168 -13.24 6.85 4.55
CA LEU A 168 -14.36 6.25 3.82
C LEU A 168 -15.64 7.07 3.99
N LEU A 169 -15.93 7.57 5.21
CA LEU A 169 -17.02 8.51 5.43
C LEU A 169 -16.82 9.80 4.62
N SER A 170 -15.59 10.31 4.50
CA SER A 170 -15.28 11.50 3.69
C SER A 170 -15.54 11.30 2.20
N ILE A 171 -15.34 10.09 1.68
CA ILE A 171 -15.72 9.74 0.30
C ILE A 171 -17.24 9.73 0.15
N ILE A 172 -17.95 9.12 1.09
CA ILE A 172 -19.41 8.98 1.05
C ILE A 172 -20.10 10.34 1.22
N LEU A 173 -19.74 11.11 2.24
CA LEU A 173 -20.46 12.32 2.64
C LEU A 173 -19.83 13.59 2.08
N GLY A 174 -18.53 13.59 1.81
CA GLY A 174 -17.76 14.77 1.40
C GLY A 174 -16.96 15.32 2.57
N GLN A 175 -15.66 15.49 2.38
CA GLN A 175 -14.73 15.91 3.44
C GLN A 175 -15.09 17.28 4.02
N ASP A 176 -15.36 18.28 3.18
CA ASP A 176 -15.66 19.64 3.65
C ASP A 176 -16.91 19.70 4.54
N GLU A 177 -17.95 18.95 4.19
CA GLU A 177 -19.18 18.87 4.97
C GLU A 177 -18.97 18.13 6.29
N LEU A 178 -18.13 17.09 6.30
CA LEU A 178 -17.73 16.43 7.54
C LEU A 178 -16.92 17.37 8.45
N ILE A 179 -16.01 18.18 7.91
CA ILE A 179 -15.25 19.16 8.70
C ILE A 179 -16.18 20.23 9.29
N LYS A 180 -17.21 20.67 8.55
CA LYS A 180 -18.25 21.57 9.10
C LYS A 180 -18.97 20.95 10.29
N ILE A 181 -19.41 19.69 10.18
CA ILE A 181 -20.06 18.99 11.30
C ILE A 181 -19.10 18.78 12.47
N TYR A 182 -17.84 18.45 12.19
CA TYR A 182 -16.80 18.27 13.21
C TYR A 182 -16.63 19.55 14.04
N CYS A 183 -16.54 20.71 13.37
CA CYS A 183 -16.36 22.01 14.00
C CYS A 183 -17.65 22.63 14.57
N ASP A 184 -18.82 22.08 14.26
CA ASP A 184 -20.13 22.64 14.66
C ASP A 184 -20.26 22.75 16.19
N GLU A 185 -20.70 23.92 16.64
CA GLU A 185 -20.85 24.30 18.04
C GLU A 185 -22.30 24.14 18.55
N GLU A 186 -23.28 23.90 17.67
CA GLU A 186 -24.70 23.74 18.01
C GLU A 186 -25.01 22.35 18.60
N ILE A 187 -24.61 22.12 19.86
CA ILE A 187 -24.73 20.83 20.55
C ILE A 187 -26.17 20.28 20.57
N GLU A 188 -27.17 21.15 20.77
CA GLU A 188 -28.57 20.75 20.96
C GLU A 188 -29.11 19.91 19.79
N LYS A 189 -28.72 20.26 18.56
CA LYS A 189 -29.11 19.56 17.34
C LYS A 189 -28.75 18.08 17.37
N TYR A 190 -27.62 17.73 18.01
CA TYR A 190 -27.04 16.40 17.99
C TYR A 190 -27.55 15.49 19.12
N PHE A 191 -27.95 16.06 20.25
CA PHE A 191 -28.46 15.30 21.41
C PHE A 191 -29.99 15.14 21.42
N GLN A 192 -30.71 15.76 20.49
CA GLN A 192 -32.15 15.56 20.28
C GLN A 192 -32.47 14.42 19.30
N ILE A 193 -31.46 13.85 18.66
CA ILE A 193 -31.57 12.78 17.66
C ILE A 193 -30.88 11.51 18.17
N ASN A 194 -31.00 10.40 17.43
CA ASN A 194 -30.14 9.24 17.67
C ASN A 194 -28.68 9.66 17.48
N ALA A 195 -27.78 9.35 18.42
CA ALA A 195 -26.38 9.78 18.35
C ALA A 195 -25.65 9.31 17.08
N TYR A 196 -26.07 8.17 16.52
CA TYR A 196 -25.55 7.66 15.24
C TYR A 196 -26.17 8.30 14.00
N ASP A 197 -27.23 9.11 14.13
CA ASP A 197 -27.86 9.88 13.05
C ASP A 197 -27.15 11.23 12.77
N ILE A 198 -25.95 11.45 13.32
CA ILE A 198 -25.19 12.70 13.18
C ILE A 198 -24.99 13.16 11.72
N PHE A 199 -24.96 12.23 10.76
CA PHE A 199 -24.78 12.50 9.33
C PHE A 199 -26.05 12.36 8.48
N LYS A 200 -27.21 12.13 9.11
CA LYS A 200 -28.46 11.81 8.40
C LYS A 200 -28.89 12.91 7.43
N ASP A 201 -28.93 14.15 7.91
CA ASP A 201 -29.36 15.28 7.08
C ASP A 201 -28.41 15.52 5.92
N LEU A 202 -27.09 15.29 6.13
CA LEU A 202 -26.09 15.38 5.08
C LEU A 202 -26.28 14.29 4.02
N ALA A 203 -26.54 13.05 4.43
CA ALA A 203 -26.83 11.96 3.51
C ALA A 203 -28.11 12.21 2.70
N ILE A 204 -29.17 12.72 3.35
CA ILE A 204 -30.43 13.09 2.69
C ILE A 204 -30.23 14.24 1.69
N SER A 205 -29.50 15.28 2.09
CA SER A 205 -29.21 16.43 1.24
C SER A 205 -28.44 16.01 -0.02
N LYS A 206 -27.44 15.15 0.13
CA LYS A 206 -26.57 14.71 -0.97
C LYS A 206 -27.22 13.72 -1.92
N TYR A 207 -28.02 12.78 -1.40
CA TYR A 207 -28.52 11.64 -2.18
C TYR A 207 -30.04 11.62 -2.36
N GLY A 208 -30.76 12.59 -1.80
CA GLY A 208 -32.22 12.61 -1.72
C GLY A 208 -32.77 11.74 -0.59
N LYS A 209 -34.01 11.99 -0.17
CA LYS A 209 -34.61 11.41 1.05
C LYS A 209 -34.56 9.89 1.13
N GLU A 210 -35.04 9.18 0.12
CA GLU A 210 -35.15 7.72 0.18
C GLU A 210 -33.76 7.05 0.23
N VAL A 211 -32.84 7.51 -0.60
CA VAL A 211 -31.49 6.96 -0.72
C VAL A 211 -30.64 7.37 0.46
N GLY A 212 -30.70 8.64 0.84
CA GLY A 212 -29.99 9.19 1.99
C GLY A 212 -30.36 8.47 3.29
N ASN A 213 -31.63 8.09 3.48
CA ASN A 213 -32.03 7.27 4.62
C ASN A 213 -31.35 5.90 4.63
N LYS A 214 -31.33 5.19 3.49
CA LYS A 214 -30.65 3.88 3.36
C LYS A 214 -29.14 4.00 3.61
N ILE A 215 -28.51 5.03 3.03
CA ILE A 215 -27.08 5.32 3.26
C ILE A 215 -26.82 5.62 4.74
N ASN A 216 -27.70 6.37 5.39
CA ASN A 216 -27.58 6.68 6.81
C ASN A 216 -27.73 5.44 7.70
N GLU A 217 -28.60 4.48 7.37
CA GLU A 217 -28.67 3.20 8.09
C GLU A 217 -27.33 2.46 8.07
N ASP A 218 -26.67 2.42 6.91
CA ASP A 218 -25.34 1.81 6.78
C ASP A 218 -24.26 2.62 7.50
N ILE A 219 -24.33 3.96 7.46
CA ILE A 219 -23.43 4.84 8.22
C ILE A 219 -23.58 4.62 9.73
N ARG A 220 -24.80 4.51 10.25
CA ARG A 220 -25.03 4.20 11.67
C ARG A 220 -24.37 2.90 12.07
N LYS A 221 -24.47 1.88 11.23
CA LYS A 221 -23.82 0.60 11.43
C LYS A 221 -22.30 0.73 11.43
N ILE A 222 -21.74 1.47 10.47
CA ILE A 222 -20.30 1.79 10.41
C ILE A 222 -19.83 2.46 11.70
N LEU A 223 -20.56 3.46 12.19
CA LEU A 223 -20.20 4.19 13.40
C LEU A 223 -20.25 3.29 14.64
N ALA A 224 -21.31 2.48 14.78
CA ALA A 224 -21.43 1.54 15.90
C ALA A 224 -20.31 0.49 15.90
N LEU A 225 -20.04 -0.15 14.75
CA LEU A 225 -18.93 -1.12 14.62
C LEU A 225 -17.57 -0.47 14.87
N SER A 226 -17.38 0.78 14.46
CA SER A 226 -16.15 1.53 14.74
C SER A 226 -15.97 1.77 16.24
N ASP A 227 -17.04 2.11 16.97
CA ASP A 227 -16.98 2.27 18.43
C ASP A 227 -16.68 0.94 19.13
N GLU A 228 -17.30 -0.15 18.70
CA GLU A 228 -17.02 -1.49 19.23
C GLU A 228 -15.55 -1.89 19.03
N LEU A 229 -14.94 -1.54 17.88
CA LEU A 229 -13.50 -1.76 17.67
C LEU A 229 -12.64 -0.95 18.62
N VAL A 230 -12.99 0.32 18.88
CA VAL A 230 -12.25 1.15 19.85
C VAL A 230 -12.30 0.52 21.24
N ILE A 231 -13.49 0.09 21.68
CA ILE A 231 -13.67 -0.55 22.99
C ILE A 231 -12.86 -1.85 23.08
N LEU A 232 -12.87 -2.68 22.04
CA LEU A 232 -12.08 -3.91 22.02
C LEU A 232 -10.58 -3.65 22.01
N ASN A 233 -10.12 -2.64 21.28
CA ASN A 233 -8.69 -2.29 21.21
C ASN A 233 -8.14 -1.68 22.50
N GLN A 234 -9.01 -1.19 23.39
CA GLN A 234 -8.62 -0.73 24.73
C GLN A 234 -8.25 -1.88 25.67
N ASN A 235 -8.65 -3.13 25.36
CA ASN A 235 -8.25 -4.31 26.12
C ASN A 235 -6.87 -4.79 25.62
N GLU A 236 -5.82 -4.63 26.44
CA GLU A 236 -4.43 -4.97 26.08
C GLU A 236 -4.23 -6.45 25.73
N GLU A 237 -5.06 -7.35 26.26
CA GLU A 237 -5.05 -8.78 25.96
C GLU A 237 -6.46 -9.29 25.63
N LEU A 238 -6.80 -9.34 24.35
CA LEU A 238 -8.01 -10.01 23.88
C LEU A 238 -7.84 -11.53 23.99
N ASP A 239 -8.81 -12.19 24.61
CA ASP A 239 -8.90 -13.65 24.60
C ASP A 239 -9.31 -14.19 23.21
N THR A 240 -9.48 -15.51 23.09
CA THR A 240 -9.80 -16.13 21.78
C THR A 240 -11.15 -15.64 21.22
N ASP A 241 -12.13 -15.44 22.10
CA ASP A 241 -13.46 -14.97 21.70
C ASP A 241 -13.44 -13.48 21.33
N GLY A 242 -12.68 -12.67 22.08
CA GLY A 242 -12.41 -11.26 21.77
C GLY A 242 -11.70 -11.08 20.44
N LEU A 243 -10.68 -11.90 20.14
CA LEU A 243 -9.99 -11.89 18.84
C LEU A 243 -10.92 -12.30 17.70
N LYS A 244 -11.81 -13.26 17.93
CA LYS A 244 -12.81 -13.69 16.95
C LYS A 244 -13.82 -12.57 16.66
N LEU A 245 -14.40 -11.99 17.71
CA LEU A 245 -15.33 -10.86 17.60
C LEU A 245 -14.67 -9.67 16.89
N HIS A 246 -13.45 -9.32 17.25
CA HIS A 246 -12.69 -8.25 16.60
C HIS A 246 -12.48 -8.50 15.09
N ARG A 247 -12.22 -9.76 14.66
CA ARG A 247 -12.13 -10.12 13.23
C ARG A 247 -13.49 -10.03 12.53
N GLU A 248 -14.56 -10.47 13.18
CA GLU A 248 -15.92 -10.42 12.66
C GLU A 248 -16.36 -8.96 12.43
N ILE A 249 -16.16 -8.08 13.41
CA ILE A 249 -16.47 -6.66 13.30
C ILE A 249 -15.66 -6.01 12.17
N ARG A 250 -14.35 -6.27 12.07
CA ARG A 250 -13.52 -5.73 10.97
C ARG A 250 -14.02 -6.17 9.59
N LYS A 251 -14.41 -7.44 9.47
CA LYS A 251 -14.97 -7.99 8.23
C LYS A 251 -16.30 -7.32 7.89
N GLU A 252 -17.20 -7.18 8.86
CA GLU A 252 -18.50 -6.58 8.66
C GLU A 252 -18.40 -5.08 8.31
N LEU A 253 -17.49 -4.36 8.97
CA LEU A 253 -17.18 -2.96 8.66
C LEU A 253 -16.66 -2.84 7.21
N HIS A 254 -15.72 -3.69 6.81
CA HIS A 254 -15.19 -3.76 5.45
C HIS A 254 -16.28 -4.03 4.40
N GLU A 255 -17.11 -5.04 4.62
CA GLU A 255 -18.20 -5.41 3.71
C GLU A 255 -19.25 -4.29 3.60
N THR A 256 -19.59 -3.64 4.72
CA THR A 256 -20.55 -2.52 4.75
C THR A 256 -20.01 -1.33 3.94
N PHE A 257 -18.75 -0.95 4.13
CA PHE A 257 -18.11 0.10 3.33
C PHE A 257 -18.03 -0.25 1.84
N LEU A 258 -17.58 -1.45 1.50
CA LEU A 258 -17.46 -1.89 0.11
C LEU A 258 -18.83 -1.88 -0.59
N GLY A 259 -19.87 -2.41 0.06
CA GLY A 259 -21.23 -2.39 -0.45
C GLY A 259 -21.75 -0.97 -0.70
N LYS A 260 -21.42 -0.03 0.19
CA LYS A 260 -21.83 1.38 0.01
C LYS A 260 -21.09 2.09 -1.10
N LEU A 261 -19.78 1.94 -1.18
CA LEU A 261 -19.01 2.52 -2.27
C LEU A 261 -19.46 1.98 -3.63
N LYS A 262 -19.74 0.68 -3.75
CA LYS A 262 -20.32 0.09 -4.97
C LYS A 262 -21.66 0.75 -5.31
N THR A 263 -22.55 0.90 -4.33
CA THR A 263 -23.86 1.55 -4.53
C THR A 263 -23.72 3.00 -5.02
N ILE A 264 -22.76 3.77 -4.48
CA ILE A 264 -22.50 5.15 -4.89
C ILE A 264 -21.96 5.20 -6.32
N ILE A 265 -20.99 4.33 -6.64
CA ILE A 265 -20.40 4.22 -7.97
C ILE A 265 -21.44 3.82 -9.03
N ASP A 266 -22.33 2.87 -8.71
CA ASP A 266 -23.40 2.44 -9.61
C ASP A 266 -24.37 3.57 -9.99
N ARG A 267 -24.48 4.59 -9.12
CA ARG A 267 -25.40 5.73 -9.30
C ARG A 267 -24.75 6.93 -9.95
N GLU A 268 -23.43 7.03 -9.94
CA GLU A 268 -22.71 8.12 -10.58
C GLU A 268 -22.65 7.83 -12.08
N PRO A 269 -23.26 8.63 -12.97
CA PRO A 269 -23.14 8.41 -14.41
C PRO A 269 -21.78 8.84 -14.97
N ASP A 270 -21.07 9.76 -14.32
CA ASP A 270 -19.81 10.32 -14.83
C ASP A 270 -18.60 9.44 -14.48
N MET A 271 -17.98 8.86 -15.51
CA MET A 271 -16.81 8.01 -15.36
C MET A 271 -15.62 8.70 -14.68
N ILE A 272 -15.40 10.00 -14.92
CA ILE A 272 -14.30 10.74 -14.28
C ILE A 272 -14.54 10.85 -12.78
N LYS A 273 -15.79 11.11 -12.37
CA LYS A 273 -16.14 11.14 -10.95
C LYS A 273 -16.02 9.75 -10.30
N LYS A 274 -16.36 8.66 -11.01
CA LYS A 274 -16.11 7.29 -10.51
C LYS A 274 -14.62 7.04 -10.27
N ILE A 275 -13.77 7.50 -11.18
CA ILE A 275 -12.31 7.41 -11.05
C ILE A 275 -11.81 8.24 -9.87
N ASP A 276 -12.35 9.43 -9.65
CA ASP A 276 -12.00 10.25 -8.48
C ASP A 276 -12.39 9.57 -7.16
N ILE A 277 -13.54 8.90 -7.11
CA ILE A 277 -13.95 8.07 -5.96
C ILE A 277 -12.95 6.93 -5.75
N MET A 278 -12.64 6.17 -6.82
CA MET A 278 -11.70 5.05 -6.80
C MET A 278 -10.32 5.47 -6.26
N LYS A 279 -9.79 6.62 -6.71
CA LYS A 279 -8.48 7.13 -6.29
C LYS A 279 -8.43 7.46 -4.80
N LYS A 280 -9.55 7.89 -4.22
CA LYS A 280 -9.66 8.25 -2.79
C LYS A 280 -9.84 7.03 -1.88
N CYS A 281 -10.18 5.85 -2.41
CA CYS A 281 -10.42 4.66 -1.60
C CYS A 281 -9.15 4.19 -0.86
N ILE A 282 -9.26 4.10 0.46
CA ILE A 282 -8.33 3.49 1.41
C ILE A 282 -9.23 2.78 2.43
N PRO A 283 -9.03 1.50 2.82
CA PRO A 283 -7.85 0.63 2.72
C PRO A 283 -7.63 -0.11 1.39
N THR A 284 -6.46 -0.75 1.23
CA THR A 284 -6.00 -1.44 0.01
C THR A 284 -7.00 -2.46 -0.54
N SER A 285 -7.62 -3.29 0.30
CA SER A 285 -8.57 -4.31 -0.16
C SER A 285 -9.84 -3.71 -0.76
N ILE A 286 -10.37 -2.63 -0.17
CA ILE A 286 -11.50 -1.88 -0.75
C ILE A 286 -11.04 -1.22 -2.05
N LYS A 287 -9.87 -0.59 -2.05
CA LYS A 287 -9.30 0.07 -3.24
C LYS A 287 -9.20 -0.90 -4.41
N GLU A 288 -8.70 -2.11 -4.21
CA GLU A 288 -8.57 -3.13 -5.27
C GLU A 288 -9.92 -3.51 -5.87
N GLU A 289 -10.92 -3.81 -5.03
CA GLU A 289 -12.26 -4.20 -5.49
C GLU A 289 -12.98 -3.07 -6.22
N ILE A 290 -12.86 -1.84 -5.71
CA ILE A 290 -13.40 -0.65 -6.37
C ILE A 290 -12.67 -0.35 -7.67
N THR A 291 -11.34 -0.53 -7.71
CA THR A 291 -10.54 -0.37 -8.93
C THR A 291 -10.97 -1.34 -10.01
N LYS A 292 -11.10 -2.63 -9.69
CA LYS A 292 -11.59 -3.65 -10.64
C LYS A 292 -12.98 -3.28 -11.18
N LYS A 293 -13.87 -2.78 -10.32
CA LYS A 293 -15.22 -2.36 -10.72
C LYS A 293 -15.19 -1.16 -11.67
N VAL A 294 -14.61 -0.04 -11.25
CA VAL A 294 -14.61 1.21 -12.01
C VAL A 294 -13.87 1.05 -13.34
N LEU A 295 -12.70 0.43 -13.32
CA LEU A 295 -11.93 0.23 -14.55
C LEU A 295 -12.54 -0.87 -15.45
N GLY A 296 -13.23 -1.85 -14.86
CA GLY A 296 -14.04 -2.81 -15.61
C GLY A 296 -15.21 -2.14 -16.33
N GLU A 297 -15.90 -1.20 -15.68
CA GLU A 297 -16.93 -0.38 -16.33
C GLU A 297 -16.32 0.49 -17.44
N LEU A 298 -15.20 1.16 -17.19
CA LEU A 298 -14.47 1.93 -18.21
C LEU A 298 -14.12 1.08 -19.43
N ALA A 299 -13.61 -0.14 -19.24
CA ALA A 299 -13.23 -1.02 -20.34
C ALA A 299 -14.43 -1.36 -21.25
N ASN A 300 -15.60 -1.59 -20.63
CA ASN A 300 -16.83 -2.01 -21.31
C ASN A 300 -17.78 -0.86 -21.70
N ASP A 301 -17.41 0.39 -21.44
CA ASP A 301 -18.23 1.54 -21.78
C ASP A 301 -18.06 1.92 -23.27
N ASP A 302 -19.01 1.54 -24.11
CA ASP A 302 -19.00 1.85 -25.55
C ASP A 302 -19.21 3.33 -25.86
N SER A 303 -19.66 4.14 -24.89
CA SER A 303 -19.83 5.60 -25.08
C SER A 303 -18.50 6.36 -25.05
N ILE A 304 -17.44 5.75 -24.49
CA ILE A 304 -16.09 6.31 -24.41
C ILE A 304 -15.24 5.65 -25.50
N ASN A 305 -14.67 6.45 -26.41
CA ASN A 305 -13.80 5.91 -27.45
C ASN A 305 -12.46 5.40 -26.90
N PHE A 306 -11.76 4.60 -27.70
CA PHE A 306 -10.49 3.98 -27.31
C PHE A 306 -9.44 5.00 -26.87
N SER A 307 -9.21 6.04 -27.66
CA SER A 307 -8.15 7.03 -27.37
C SER A 307 -8.37 7.70 -26.00
N ARG A 308 -9.63 7.99 -25.63
CA ARG A 308 -9.97 8.52 -24.31
C ARG A 308 -9.79 7.49 -23.19
N LYS A 309 -10.17 6.23 -23.39
CA LYS A 309 -9.92 5.15 -22.41
C LYS A 309 -8.42 5.01 -22.12
N LEU A 310 -7.59 5.03 -23.16
CA LEU A 310 -6.14 4.94 -23.03
C LEU A 310 -5.54 6.15 -22.30
N GLU A 311 -5.99 7.37 -22.62
CA GLU A 311 -5.58 8.59 -21.93
C GLU A 311 -5.87 8.51 -20.42
N ILE A 312 -7.07 8.05 -20.05
CA ILE A 312 -7.47 7.86 -18.66
C ILE A 312 -6.54 6.85 -17.94
N LEU A 313 -6.26 5.70 -18.56
CA LEU A 313 -5.34 4.72 -17.96
C LEU A 313 -3.93 5.31 -17.74
N LYS A 314 -3.43 6.10 -18.69
CA LYS A 314 -2.13 6.77 -18.55
C LYS A 314 -2.13 7.77 -17.40
N GLN A 315 -3.19 8.57 -17.27
CA GLN A 315 -3.33 9.52 -16.15
C GLN A 315 -3.35 8.80 -14.81
N ILE A 316 -4.07 7.67 -14.70
CA ILE A 316 -4.08 6.85 -13.49
C ILE A 316 -2.69 6.28 -13.22
N ARG A 317 -2.00 5.74 -14.24
CA ARG A 317 -0.66 5.16 -14.08
C ARG A 317 0.37 6.21 -13.63
N ALA A 318 0.25 7.45 -14.09
CA ALA A 318 1.13 8.55 -13.68
C ALA A 318 1.04 8.90 -12.18
N GLU A 319 -0.02 8.50 -11.48
CA GLU A 319 -0.14 8.70 -10.04
C GLU A 319 0.76 7.72 -9.25
N LYS A 320 1.37 8.24 -8.17
CA LYS A 320 2.20 7.42 -7.27
C LYS A 320 1.38 6.27 -6.69
N LYS A 321 1.93 5.04 -6.70
CA LYS A 321 1.30 3.83 -6.14
C LYS A 321 -0.07 3.49 -6.76
N SER A 322 -0.26 3.86 -8.03
CA SER A 322 -1.41 3.43 -8.82
C SER A 322 -1.36 1.92 -9.09
N TYR A 323 -2.54 1.31 -9.11
CA TYR A 323 -2.72 -0.10 -9.45
C TYR A 323 -3.73 -0.16 -10.60
N ILE A 324 -3.37 -0.83 -11.69
CA ILE A 324 -4.25 -1.13 -12.81
C ILE A 324 -4.16 -2.64 -13.04
N PRO A 325 -5.27 -3.39 -12.93
CA PRO A 325 -5.25 -4.82 -13.19
C PRO A 325 -4.82 -5.12 -14.63
N GLN A 326 -3.95 -6.13 -14.81
CA GLN A 326 -3.47 -6.55 -16.13
C GLN A 326 -4.63 -6.84 -17.10
N SER A 327 -5.67 -7.52 -16.62
CA SER A 327 -6.85 -7.82 -17.44
C SER A 327 -7.55 -6.58 -18.00
N ILE A 328 -7.55 -5.45 -17.28
CA ILE A 328 -8.11 -4.19 -17.77
C ILE A 328 -7.22 -3.59 -18.86
N ILE A 329 -5.91 -3.60 -18.65
CA ILE A 329 -4.94 -3.11 -19.64
C ILE A 329 -5.10 -3.89 -20.94
N GLU A 330 -5.14 -5.21 -20.84
CA GLU A 330 -5.31 -6.10 -21.98
C GLU A 330 -6.66 -5.90 -22.69
N ASN A 331 -7.76 -5.79 -21.92
CA ASN A 331 -9.10 -5.57 -22.48
C ASN A 331 -9.21 -4.26 -23.26
N ILE A 332 -8.51 -3.20 -22.84
CA ILE A 332 -8.55 -1.91 -23.55
C ILE A 332 -7.57 -1.92 -24.71
N LEU A 333 -6.28 -2.20 -24.47
CA LEU A 333 -5.22 -2.12 -25.50
C LEU A 333 -5.40 -3.12 -26.64
N PHE A 334 -5.89 -4.32 -26.35
CA PHE A 334 -6.04 -5.38 -27.36
C PHE A 334 -7.51 -5.63 -27.73
N SER A 335 -8.40 -4.66 -27.43
CA SER A 335 -9.74 -4.61 -28.02
C SER A 335 -9.67 -4.46 -29.55
N LYS A 336 -10.77 -4.74 -30.25
CA LYS A 336 -10.85 -4.53 -31.71
C LYS A 336 -10.40 -3.11 -32.11
N SER A 337 -10.89 -2.09 -31.40
CA SER A 337 -10.50 -0.70 -31.64
C SER A 337 -9.02 -0.46 -31.34
N GLY A 338 -8.48 -1.02 -30.25
CA GLY A 338 -7.05 -0.88 -29.94
C GLY A 338 -6.13 -1.52 -30.99
N LEU A 339 -6.53 -2.67 -31.54
CA LEU A 339 -5.80 -3.34 -32.62
C LEU A 339 -5.88 -2.58 -33.97
N GLU A 340 -6.96 -1.82 -34.19
CA GLU A 340 -7.15 -1.00 -35.41
C GLU A 340 -6.47 0.38 -35.30
N GLU A 341 -6.40 0.97 -34.09
CA GLU A 341 -5.90 2.34 -33.86
C GLU A 341 -4.41 2.42 -33.53
N LEU A 342 -3.79 1.35 -32.99
CA LEU A 342 -2.38 1.35 -32.59
C LEU A 342 -1.54 0.38 -33.42
N SER A 343 -0.33 0.81 -33.80
CA SER A 343 0.70 -0.10 -34.31
C SER A 343 1.15 -1.10 -33.24
N VAL A 344 1.80 -2.19 -33.63
CA VAL A 344 2.33 -3.18 -32.67
C VAL A 344 3.37 -2.55 -31.74
N GLU A 345 4.19 -1.64 -32.25
CA GLU A 345 5.17 -0.88 -31.47
C GLU A 345 4.49 0.02 -30.44
N GLU A 346 3.44 0.74 -30.83
CA GLU A 346 2.66 1.56 -29.91
C GLU A 346 1.95 0.70 -28.87
N GLN A 347 1.45 -0.48 -29.24
CA GLN A 347 0.87 -1.44 -28.31
C GLN A 347 1.90 -1.90 -27.26
N LEU A 348 3.12 -2.24 -27.69
CA LEU A 348 4.23 -2.60 -26.79
C LEU A 348 4.56 -1.47 -25.82
N GLU A 349 4.70 -0.24 -26.34
CA GLU A 349 5.03 0.93 -25.54
C GLU A 349 3.97 1.21 -24.47
N ASN A 350 2.71 1.27 -24.90
CA ASN A 350 1.60 1.49 -23.99
C ASN A 350 1.46 0.36 -22.97
N TYR A 351 1.66 -0.89 -23.37
CA TYR A 351 1.57 -2.05 -22.48
C TYR A 351 2.65 -2.01 -21.40
N LEU A 352 3.92 -1.79 -21.75
CA LEU A 352 5.01 -1.71 -20.78
C LEU A 352 4.81 -0.54 -19.81
N TYR A 353 4.46 0.64 -20.33
CA TYR A 353 4.16 1.82 -19.51
C TYR A 353 3.03 1.53 -18.52
N LEU A 354 1.91 0.99 -19.00
CA LEU A 354 0.76 0.67 -18.16
C LEU A 354 1.00 -0.51 -17.23
N MET A 355 2.04 -1.34 -17.42
CA MET A 355 2.42 -2.42 -16.51
C MET A 355 3.45 -2.01 -15.45
N GLN A 356 4.04 -0.81 -15.53
CA GLN A 356 5.02 -0.30 -14.54
C GLN A 356 4.53 -0.31 -13.09
N GLY A 357 5.00 -1.26 -12.28
CA GLY A 357 4.57 -1.44 -10.89
C GLY A 357 3.89 -2.79 -10.63
N ASN A 358 3.59 -3.55 -11.70
CA ASN A 358 3.28 -4.96 -11.63
C ASN A 358 4.59 -5.76 -11.71
N ASN A 359 4.88 -6.59 -10.71
CA ASN A 359 6.14 -7.35 -10.66
C ASN A 359 6.04 -8.74 -11.31
N TRP A 360 4.86 -9.14 -11.81
CA TRP A 360 4.60 -10.49 -12.29
C TRP A 360 3.64 -10.47 -13.49
N GLY A 361 3.78 -11.45 -14.39
CA GLY A 361 2.80 -11.74 -15.46
C GLY A 361 2.87 -10.83 -16.70
N TRP A 362 3.78 -9.85 -16.74
CA TRP A 362 3.88 -8.89 -17.85
C TRP A 362 4.67 -9.41 -19.06
N ASN A 363 5.65 -10.28 -18.80
CA ASN A 363 6.65 -10.79 -19.74
C ASN A 363 6.03 -11.53 -20.94
N ASP A 364 4.97 -12.30 -20.72
CA ASP A 364 4.38 -13.14 -21.76
C ASP A 364 3.81 -12.31 -22.91
N LYS A 365 3.02 -11.29 -22.59
CA LYS A 365 2.43 -10.41 -23.60
C LYS A 365 3.46 -9.49 -24.23
N ALA A 366 4.43 -9.02 -23.46
CA ALA A 366 5.54 -8.24 -23.99
C ALA A 366 6.36 -9.04 -25.01
N TYR A 367 6.61 -10.33 -24.75
CA TYR A 367 7.28 -11.21 -25.70
C TYR A 367 6.51 -11.34 -27.02
N GLU A 368 5.20 -11.60 -26.96
CA GLU A 368 4.34 -11.67 -28.15
C GLU A 368 4.43 -10.40 -29.01
N LEU A 369 4.38 -9.23 -28.37
CA LEU A 369 4.46 -7.93 -29.05
C LEU A 369 5.84 -7.67 -29.65
N CYS A 370 6.92 -8.06 -28.96
CA CYS A 370 8.28 -7.95 -29.49
C CYS A 370 8.50 -8.83 -30.74
N VAL A 371 7.91 -10.02 -30.78
CA VAL A 371 7.93 -10.87 -31.97
C VAL A 371 7.13 -10.22 -33.09
N ALA A 372 5.90 -9.80 -32.80
CA ALA A 372 5.01 -9.20 -33.79
C ALA A 372 5.56 -7.88 -34.37
N SER A 373 6.30 -7.09 -33.58
CA SER A 373 6.96 -5.86 -34.05
C SER A 373 8.29 -6.14 -34.76
N GLY A 374 8.69 -7.40 -34.94
CA GLY A 374 9.97 -7.79 -35.52
C GLY A 374 11.21 -7.46 -34.69
N ARG A 375 11.05 -7.05 -33.41
CA ARG A 375 12.17 -6.83 -32.48
C ARG A 375 12.85 -8.14 -32.10
N ILE A 376 12.07 -9.24 -32.09
CA ILE A 376 12.56 -10.60 -31.93
C ILE A 376 12.25 -11.37 -33.22
N SER A 377 13.28 -11.88 -33.88
CA SER A 377 13.12 -12.84 -34.96
C SER A 377 13.04 -14.25 -34.37
N GLU A 378 11.88 -14.92 -34.49
CA GLU A 378 11.74 -16.31 -34.04
C GLU A 378 12.55 -17.30 -34.88
N GLU A 379 12.93 -16.94 -36.11
CA GLU A 379 13.84 -17.74 -36.95
C GLU A 379 15.25 -17.81 -36.35
N LEU A 380 15.67 -16.76 -35.66
CA LEU A 380 16.94 -16.66 -34.96
C LEU A 380 16.82 -17.04 -33.46
N PHE A 381 15.63 -16.85 -32.87
CA PHE A 381 15.39 -16.87 -31.43
C PHE A 381 13.94 -17.24 -31.04
N SER A 382 13.60 -18.54 -30.98
CA SER A 382 12.23 -19.01 -30.66
C SER A 382 11.99 -19.44 -29.20
N LYS A 383 12.29 -18.59 -28.20
CA LYS A 383 12.40 -19.06 -26.80
C LYS A 383 11.89 -18.04 -25.76
N LYS A 384 10.58 -18.02 -25.54
CA LYS A 384 9.87 -17.25 -24.49
C LYS A 384 10.52 -17.31 -23.10
N GLN A 385 11.12 -18.45 -22.74
CA GLN A 385 11.83 -18.62 -21.47
C GLN A 385 13.12 -17.80 -21.40
N LEU A 386 13.87 -17.68 -22.49
CA LEU A 386 15.09 -16.86 -22.51
C LEU A 386 14.75 -15.38 -22.36
N PHE A 387 13.71 -14.92 -23.08
CA PHE A 387 13.16 -13.57 -22.89
C PHE A 387 12.84 -13.34 -21.41
N THR A 388 12.07 -14.24 -20.81
CA THR A 388 11.67 -14.13 -19.39
C THR A 388 12.87 -14.09 -18.43
N LEU A 389 13.91 -14.87 -18.70
CA LEU A 389 15.13 -14.91 -17.88
C LEU A 389 16.01 -13.66 -18.05
N SER A 390 16.02 -13.06 -19.24
CA SER A 390 16.75 -11.83 -19.54
C SER A 390 16.07 -10.58 -18.98
N MET A 391 14.76 -10.65 -18.72
CA MET A 391 14.00 -9.50 -18.27
C MET A 391 14.22 -9.21 -16.78
N PRO A 392 14.36 -7.92 -16.40
CA PRO A 392 14.44 -7.53 -15.01
C PRO A 392 13.14 -7.88 -14.26
N TYR A 393 13.26 -8.04 -12.93
CA TYR A 393 12.10 -8.25 -12.05
C TYR A 393 11.08 -7.09 -12.13
N LYS A 394 11.55 -5.88 -12.40
CA LYS A 394 10.71 -4.69 -12.63
C LYS A 394 10.46 -4.51 -14.12
N VAL A 395 9.26 -4.08 -14.49
CA VAL A 395 8.92 -3.78 -15.89
C VAL A 395 9.84 -2.67 -16.44
N PRO A 396 10.60 -2.94 -17.52
CA PRO A 396 11.48 -1.94 -18.14
C PRO A 396 10.68 -0.92 -18.96
N LEU A 397 11.30 0.23 -19.26
CA LEU A 397 10.83 1.10 -20.34
C LEU A 397 11.12 0.45 -21.70
N VAL A 398 10.49 0.95 -22.78
CA VAL A 398 10.74 0.44 -24.14
C VAL A 398 12.20 0.58 -24.55
N ASP A 399 12.81 1.74 -24.30
CA ASP A 399 14.21 1.98 -24.66
C ASP A 399 15.16 1.05 -23.89
N ASP A 400 14.88 0.83 -22.60
CA ASP A 400 15.61 -0.12 -21.77
C ASP A 400 15.42 -1.55 -22.27
N LEU A 401 14.20 -1.90 -22.71
CA LEU A 401 13.89 -3.20 -23.29
C LEU A 401 14.73 -3.45 -24.54
N ASP A 402 14.88 -2.46 -25.43
CA ASP A 402 15.73 -2.59 -26.62
C ASP A 402 17.19 -2.79 -26.27
N GLU A 403 17.70 -2.04 -25.28
CA GLU A 403 19.06 -2.24 -24.78
C GLU A 403 19.22 -3.64 -24.17
N ILE A 404 18.26 -4.11 -23.39
CA ILE A 404 18.26 -5.46 -22.80
C ILE A 404 18.26 -6.50 -23.90
N LEU A 405 17.38 -6.40 -24.90
CA LEU A 405 17.30 -7.35 -26.00
C LEU A 405 18.60 -7.38 -26.81
N LYS A 406 19.19 -6.21 -27.11
CA LYS A 406 20.47 -6.10 -27.82
C LYS A 406 21.64 -6.69 -27.03
N ASN A 407 21.65 -6.50 -25.71
CA ASN A 407 22.73 -6.95 -24.83
C ASN A 407 22.50 -8.36 -24.27
N SER A 408 21.30 -8.93 -24.45
CA SER A 408 20.97 -10.29 -24.04
C SER A 408 21.71 -11.28 -24.92
N LYS A 409 22.92 -11.63 -24.50
CA LYS A 409 23.74 -12.64 -25.15
C LYS A 409 23.29 -14.02 -24.66
N TYR A 410 23.06 -14.90 -25.60
CA TYR A 410 22.85 -16.32 -25.34
C TYR A 410 23.84 -17.16 -26.14
N PHE A 411 24.20 -18.33 -25.62
CA PHE A 411 25.06 -19.28 -26.30
C PHE A 411 24.48 -20.68 -26.19
N LYS A 412 24.60 -21.47 -27.25
CA LYS A 412 24.10 -22.85 -27.28
C LYS A 412 25.22 -23.80 -26.82
N VAL A 413 24.93 -24.67 -25.87
CA VAL A 413 25.83 -25.75 -25.42
C VAL A 413 25.09 -27.07 -25.49
N GLY A 414 25.40 -27.89 -26.50
CA GLY A 414 24.63 -29.11 -26.78
C GLY A 414 23.15 -28.81 -27.04
N ASN A 415 22.26 -29.33 -26.17
CA ASN A 415 20.81 -29.06 -26.22
C ASN A 415 20.37 -27.86 -25.35
N TYR A 416 21.28 -27.29 -24.57
CA TYR A 416 21.02 -26.22 -23.61
C TYR A 416 21.40 -24.85 -24.17
N TYR A 417 20.80 -23.80 -23.62
CA TYR A 417 21.20 -22.43 -23.93
C TYR A 417 21.55 -21.73 -22.63
N GLY A 418 22.71 -21.08 -22.61
CA GLY A 418 23.09 -20.17 -21.53
C GLY A 418 22.65 -18.76 -21.87
N VAL A 419 22.12 -18.03 -20.89
CA VAL A 419 21.80 -16.60 -20.99
C VAL A 419 22.72 -15.85 -20.04
N SER A 420 23.40 -14.82 -20.54
CA SER A 420 24.11 -13.89 -19.68
C SER A 420 23.18 -12.74 -19.27
N GLY A 421 22.87 -12.67 -17.97
CA GLY A 421 22.05 -11.63 -17.36
C GLY A 421 22.88 -10.72 -16.44
N LYS A 422 22.40 -9.50 -16.16
CA LYS A 422 23.07 -8.52 -15.26
C LYS A 422 23.29 -9.03 -13.83
N THR A 423 22.58 -10.07 -13.38
CA THR A 423 22.61 -10.55 -11.99
C THR A 423 23.03 -12.00 -11.83
N ASP A 424 22.78 -12.87 -12.82
CA ASP A 424 23.21 -14.26 -12.80
C ASP A 424 23.17 -14.85 -14.22
N ASP A 425 24.13 -15.73 -14.54
CA ASP A 425 24.13 -16.52 -15.77
C ASP A 425 23.46 -17.87 -15.51
N PHE A 426 22.56 -18.32 -16.39
CA PHE A 426 21.77 -19.56 -16.21
C PHE A 426 21.77 -20.46 -17.45
N LEU A 427 21.65 -21.78 -17.26
CA LEU A 427 21.41 -22.76 -18.34
C LEU A 427 19.92 -23.12 -18.39
N ALA A 428 19.33 -23.06 -19.59
CA ALA A 428 17.95 -23.47 -19.85
C ALA A 428 17.89 -24.59 -20.89
N ASP A 429 17.16 -25.67 -20.56
CA ASP A 429 16.69 -26.71 -21.46
C ASP A 429 15.43 -26.22 -22.15
N ILE A 430 15.58 -25.63 -23.32
CA ILE A 430 14.43 -24.98 -23.95
C ILE A 430 13.65 -25.94 -24.85
N GLN A 431 14.18 -27.12 -25.16
CA GLN A 431 13.36 -28.15 -25.79
C GLN A 431 12.36 -28.76 -24.80
N ARG A 432 12.71 -28.77 -23.51
CA ARG A 432 11.85 -29.31 -22.44
C ARG A 432 11.26 -28.25 -21.53
N GLU A 433 11.45 -26.97 -21.86
CA GLU A 433 10.98 -25.84 -21.08
C GLU A 433 11.43 -25.85 -19.61
N LYS A 434 12.67 -26.28 -19.32
CA LYS A 434 13.19 -26.42 -17.94
C LYS A 434 14.42 -25.56 -17.72
N THR A 435 14.42 -24.77 -16.65
CA THR A 435 15.65 -24.16 -16.13
C THR A 435 16.49 -25.20 -15.38
N ILE A 436 17.78 -25.25 -15.69
CA ILE A 436 18.73 -26.14 -15.04
C ILE A 436 19.61 -25.27 -14.13
N PHE A 437 19.17 -25.17 -12.88
CA PHE A 437 19.92 -24.66 -11.72
C PHE A 437 20.06 -23.14 -11.55
N GLY A 438 20.05 -22.72 -10.26
CA GLY A 438 20.21 -21.34 -9.77
C GLY A 438 21.59 -21.11 -9.14
N GLY A 439 22.64 -21.28 -9.93
CA GLY A 439 24.01 -20.89 -9.59
C GLY A 439 24.66 -20.24 -10.79
N THR A 440 25.38 -19.15 -10.57
CA THR A 440 25.97 -18.31 -11.62
C THR A 440 26.88 -19.15 -12.52
N LEU A 441 26.57 -19.22 -13.81
CA LEU A 441 27.37 -19.94 -14.82
C LEU A 441 28.16 -18.96 -15.67
N ASP A 442 29.34 -18.57 -15.19
CA ASP A 442 30.17 -17.58 -15.90
C ASP A 442 30.89 -18.27 -17.07
N PHE A 443 30.56 -17.86 -18.29
CA PHE A 443 31.27 -18.29 -19.50
C PHE A 443 32.08 -17.10 -19.98
N ASN A 444 33.39 -17.28 -20.09
CA ASN A 444 34.28 -16.24 -20.64
C ASN A 444 34.70 -16.64 -22.06
N PRO A 445 33.88 -16.37 -23.10
CA PRO A 445 34.39 -16.37 -24.45
C PRO A 445 35.18 -15.07 -24.62
N PHE A 446 36.49 -15.18 -24.81
CA PHE A 446 37.29 -14.04 -25.24
C PHE A 446 36.61 -13.35 -26.43
N GLU A 447 36.48 -12.03 -26.26
CA GLU A 447 36.12 -10.97 -27.19
C GLU A 447 35.64 -11.34 -28.60
N ASN A 448 34.49 -10.75 -28.92
CA ASN A 448 33.88 -10.52 -30.23
C ASN A 448 32.82 -11.53 -30.68
N ASP A 449 31.65 -10.93 -30.88
CA ASP A 449 30.65 -11.15 -31.93
C ASP A 449 30.28 -12.59 -32.28
N PHE A 450 28.98 -12.87 -32.15
CA PHE A 450 28.23 -13.82 -32.97
C PHE A 450 29.02 -15.08 -33.40
N ILE A 451 28.93 -16.14 -32.60
CA ILE A 451 29.49 -17.43 -32.98
C ILE A 451 28.36 -18.42 -33.28
N GLU A 452 27.82 -18.34 -34.51
CA GLU A 452 27.57 -19.57 -35.27
C GLU A 452 28.96 -20.09 -35.73
N SER A 453 29.75 -20.68 -34.83
CA SER A 453 30.97 -21.35 -35.29
C SER A 453 30.58 -22.69 -35.89
N THR A 454 30.54 -22.70 -37.21
CA THR A 454 30.94 -23.84 -38.04
C THR A 454 32.44 -24.16 -37.93
N ARG A 455 33.20 -23.49 -37.03
CA ARG A 455 34.57 -23.89 -36.71
C ARG A 455 34.55 -25.06 -35.75
N ASP A 456 35.21 -26.14 -36.14
CA ASP A 456 35.52 -27.38 -35.42
C ASP A 456 36.04 -27.16 -33.98
N ARG A 457 35.16 -26.70 -33.09
CA ARG A 457 35.31 -26.79 -31.65
C ARG A 457 34.45 -27.97 -31.23
N GLN A 458 35.02 -28.94 -30.51
CA GLN A 458 34.27 -30.07 -29.97
C GLN A 458 33.23 -29.52 -28.98
N ILE A 459 32.01 -29.26 -29.48
CA ILE A 459 30.86 -28.94 -28.65
C ILE A 459 30.60 -30.19 -27.80
N LEU A 460 30.66 -30.07 -26.48
CA LEU A 460 30.27 -31.13 -25.55
C LEU A 460 28.87 -31.65 -25.94
N PRO A 461 28.71 -32.94 -26.30
CA PRO A 461 27.40 -33.54 -26.56
C PRO A 461 26.42 -33.27 -25.42
N GLY A 462 25.14 -33.00 -25.73
CA GLY A 462 24.11 -32.68 -24.72
C GLY A 462 23.95 -33.73 -23.60
N THR A 463 24.28 -34.99 -23.88
CA THR A 463 24.33 -36.08 -22.89
C THR A 463 25.36 -35.86 -21.77
N GLN A 464 26.44 -35.12 -22.04
CA GLN A 464 27.53 -34.88 -21.08
C GLN A 464 27.17 -33.77 -20.08
N ILE A 465 26.37 -32.79 -20.49
CA ILE A 465 25.85 -31.72 -19.61
C ILE A 465 24.78 -32.26 -18.67
N ASP A 466 23.92 -33.17 -19.15
CA ASP A 466 22.94 -33.87 -18.29
C ASP A 466 23.60 -34.65 -17.17
N VAL A 467 24.66 -35.40 -17.49
CA VAL A 467 25.45 -36.16 -16.51
C VAL A 467 26.07 -35.20 -15.48
N LEU A 468 26.59 -34.05 -15.93
CA LEU A 468 27.17 -33.04 -15.05
C LEU A 468 26.14 -32.45 -14.08
N CYS A 469 24.99 -32.02 -14.60
CA CYS A 469 23.92 -31.45 -13.77
C CYS A 469 23.33 -32.49 -12.80
N TYR A 470 23.27 -33.77 -13.19
CA TYR A 470 22.85 -34.85 -12.31
C TYR A 470 23.88 -35.11 -11.18
N GLN A 471 25.16 -35.24 -11.51
CA GLN A 471 26.22 -35.44 -10.51
C GLN A 471 26.32 -34.26 -9.55
N PHE A 472 26.11 -33.03 -10.05
CA PHE A 472 26.08 -31.83 -9.23
C PHE A 472 24.89 -31.82 -8.25
N LYS A 473 23.69 -32.20 -8.72
CA LYS A 473 22.51 -32.38 -7.86
C LYS A 473 22.78 -33.36 -6.71
N GLU A 474 23.47 -34.46 -6.99
CA GLU A 474 23.81 -35.45 -5.96
C GLU A 474 24.85 -34.92 -4.95
N LEU A 475 25.82 -34.10 -5.39
CA LEU A 475 26.79 -33.43 -4.52
C LEU A 475 26.13 -32.42 -3.56
N VAL A 476 25.18 -31.62 -4.08
CA VAL A 476 24.40 -30.67 -3.26
C VAL A 476 23.56 -31.43 -2.24
N LYS A 477 22.78 -32.43 -2.68
CA LYS A 477 21.97 -33.26 -1.78
C LYS A 477 22.80 -33.90 -0.67
N LYS A 478 23.98 -34.42 -0.99
CA LYS A 478 24.88 -35.01 0.00
C LYS A 478 25.37 -33.97 1.01
N SER A 479 25.70 -32.76 0.56
CA SER A 479 26.13 -31.67 1.44
C SER A 479 25.00 -31.18 2.37
N GLU A 480 23.77 -31.11 1.85
CA GLU A 480 22.57 -30.78 2.63
C GLU A 480 22.25 -31.87 3.67
N GLN A 481 22.37 -33.14 3.31
CA GLN A 481 22.24 -34.28 4.23
C GLN A 481 23.29 -34.26 5.35
N GLU A 482 24.47 -33.69 5.08
CA GLU A 482 25.54 -33.49 6.05
C GLU A 482 25.39 -32.18 6.86
N GLY A 483 24.31 -31.42 6.66
CA GLY A 483 24.00 -30.20 7.43
C GLY A 483 24.89 -28.99 7.11
N LYS A 484 25.60 -29.02 5.99
CA LYS A 484 26.57 -27.99 5.59
C LYS A 484 25.92 -26.87 4.79
N LYS A 485 26.35 -25.63 5.02
CA LYS A 485 25.93 -24.49 4.16
C LYS A 485 26.72 -24.52 2.85
N TYR A 486 25.99 -24.56 1.74
CA TYR A 486 26.55 -24.73 0.40
C TYR A 486 26.21 -23.54 -0.50
N SER A 487 27.22 -23.01 -1.19
CA SER A 487 27.03 -22.11 -2.35
C SER A 487 28.00 -22.53 -3.45
N SER A 488 27.68 -22.21 -4.71
CA SER A 488 28.46 -22.75 -5.84
C SER A 488 28.36 -21.94 -7.12
N LYS A 489 29.42 -22.03 -7.92
CA LYS A 489 29.57 -21.44 -9.25
C LYS A 489 30.21 -22.47 -10.18
N ILE A 490 29.60 -22.77 -11.32
CA ILE A 490 30.18 -23.66 -12.34
C ILE A 490 30.64 -22.79 -13.51
N THR A 491 31.85 -22.99 -14.00
CA THR A 491 32.44 -22.26 -15.12
C THR A 491 32.92 -23.29 -16.14
N VAL A 492 32.52 -23.19 -17.40
CA VAL A 492 32.93 -24.13 -18.45
C VAL A 492 33.87 -23.41 -19.42
N PHE A 493 35.03 -24.01 -19.68
CA PHE A 493 36.10 -23.52 -20.55
C PHE A 493 36.42 -24.59 -21.61
N ASP A 494 35.92 -24.47 -22.84
CA ASP A 494 36.15 -25.44 -23.92
C ASP A 494 35.93 -26.91 -23.45
N ASN A 495 37.00 -27.64 -23.12
CA ASN A 495 37.00 -29.04 -22.66
C ASN A 495 37.20 -29.22 -21.15
N LEU A 496 37.29 -28.11 -20.39
CA LEU A 496 37.60 -28.05 -18.96
C LEU A 496 36.44 -27.38 -18.21
N ILE A 497 35.93 -28.03 -17.18
CA ILE A 497 34.88 -27.52 -16.32
C ILE A 497 35.47 -27.23 -14.95
N ARG A 498 35.30 -26.00 -14.49
CA ARG A 498 35.71 -25.52 -13.18
C ARG A 498 34.50 -25.37 -12.29
N MET A 499 34.47 -26.10 -11.19
CA MET A 499 33.44 -26.02 -10.17
C MET A 499 34.02 -25.33 -8.95
N LYS A 500 33.50 -24.16 -8.61
CA LYS A 500 33.78 -23.45 -7.36
C LYS A 500 32.62 -23.66 -6.40
N TYR A 501 32.90 -23.96 -5.15
CA TYR A 501 31.87 -24.08 -4.15
C TYR A 501 32.39 -23.73 -2.76
N THR A 502 31.50 -23.25 -1.91
CA THR A 502 31.80 -22.91 -0.53
C THR A 502 31.05 -23.87 0.37
N ILE A 503 31.79 -24.54 1.27
CA ILE A 503 31.23 -25.37 2.34
C ILE A 503 31.64 -24.72 3.66
N ASP A 504 30.67 -24.26 4.44
CA ASP A 504 30.88 -23.63 5.76
C ASP A 504 31.95 -22.51 5.74
N GLY A 505 31.95 -21.71 4.68
CA GLY A 505 32.87 -20.58 4.50
C GLY A 505 34.21 -20.94 3.84
N GLN A 506 34.49 -22.22 3.57
CA GLN A 506 35.69 -22.64 2.85
C GLN A 506 35.44 -22.76 1.35
N GLU A 507 36.12 -21.94 0.53
CA GLU A 507 36.07 -22.03 -0.93
C GLU A 507 36.94 -23.20 -1.42
N LEU A 508 36.32 -24.08 -2.21
CA LEU A 508 36.93 -25.21 -2.87
C LEU A 508 36.74 -25.06 -4.38
N GLU A 509 37.74 -25.53 -5.13
CA GLU A 509 37.74 -25.47 -6.58
C GLU A 509 38.19 -26.80 -7.16
N GLU A 510 37.39 -27.34 -8.08
CA GLU A 510 37.64 -28.60 -8.76
C GLU A 510 37.57 -28.41 -10.26
N TYR A 511 38.44 -29.10 -10.98
CA TYR A 511 38.54 -29.05 -12.42
C TYR A 511 38.24 -30.42 -13.01
N TYR A 512 37.50 -30.47 -14.11
CA TYR A 512 37.07 -31.68 -14.76
C TYR A 512 37.24 -31.56 -16.27
N THR A 513 37.74 -32.59 -16.93
CA THR A 513 37.67 -32.74 -18.39
C THR A 513 36.64 -33.79 -18.76
N VAL A 514 36.22 -33.81 -20.02
CA VAL A 514 35.32 -34.86 -20.50
C VAL A 514 36.11 -35.94 -21.21
N GLY A 515 36.12 -37.14 -20.63
CA GLY A 515 36.71 -38.31 -21.26
C GLY A 515 35.96 -38.72 -22.54
N ALA A 516 36.62 -39.50 -23.40
CA ALA A 516 36.06 -39.96 -24.68
C ALA A 516 34.75 -40.77 -24.55
N ASN A 517 34.44 -41.29 -23.37
CA ASN A 517 33.20 -41.98 -23.02
C ASN A 517 32.08 -41.03 -22.53
N GLY A 518 32.31 -39.72 -22.55
CA GLY A 518 31.38 -38.70 -22.07
C GLY A 518 31.31 -38.55 -20.55
N MET A 519 32.19 -39.21 -19.80
CA MET A 519 32.27 -39.07 -18.35
C MET A 519 33.23 -37.96 -17.95
N LEU A 520 32.88 -37.21 -16.91
CA LEU A 520 33.77 -36.24 -16.29
C LEU A 520 34.95 -36.96 -15.62
N GLN A 521 36.16 -36.54 -15.97
CA GLN A 521 37.40 -36.96 -15.35
C GLN A 521 37.95 -35.79 -14.55
N LYS A 522 38.08 -35.95 -13.24
CA LYS A 522 38.68 -34.93 -12.38
C LYS A 522 40.13 -34.72 -12.80
N GLU A 523 40.47 -33.51 -13.21
CA GLU A 523 41.82 -33.15 -13.59
C GLU A 523 42.68 -32.96 -12.35
N PRO A 524 43.81 -33.69 -12.23
CA PRO A 524 44.77 -33.48 -11.16
C PRO A 524 45.65 -32.26 -11.50
N ILE A 525 45.10 -31.05 -11.43
CA ILE A 525 45.93 -29.85 -11.64
C ILE A 525 46.86 -29.68 -10.43
N ARG A 526 48.17 -29.91 -10.64
CA ARG A 526 49.21 -29.33 -9.77
C ARG A 526 49.25 -27.83 -10.06
N ARG A 527 48.88 -27.03 -9.05
CA ARG A 527 49.02 -25.57 -9.05
C ARG A 527 50.40 -25.17 -9.56
N ARG A 528 50.46 -24.25 -10.52
CA ARG A 528 51.51 -23.22 -10.51
C ARG A 528 50.98 -22.08 -9.64
N THR A 529 51.71 -21.82 -8.57
CA THR A 529 51.61 -20.66 -7.68
C THR A 529 51.51 -19.35 -8.43
#